data_AF-K3ZG27-F1
#
_entry.id   AF-K3ZG27-F1
#
_cell.length_a   1.000
_cell.length_b   1.000
_cell.length_c   1.000
_cell.angle_alpha   90.00
_cell.angle_beta   90.00
_cell.angle_gamma   90.00
#
_symmetry.space_group_name_H-M   'P 1'
#
loop_
_entity.id
_entity.type
_entity.pdbx_description
1 polymer ?
#
loop_
_entity_poly.entity_id
_entity_poly.type
_entity_poly.pdbx_seq_one_letter_code
_entity_poly.pdbx_strand_id
1 'polypeptide(L)'
;MSAAVGGLRRLLAAAATAGAAEARAAIFGHALNPTGKRAATKLLRKKMVGDQVAQWYPYDIKRDDPLVMAREEKERLSKLEMLKRRGKGPPKKGQGRRAVKRSK
;
A
#
# COMPACT_ATOMS: atom_id res chain seq x y z
N MET A 1 46.48 39.76 25.36
CA MET A 1 45.19 39.76 26.09
C MET A 1 43.94 39.67 25.19
N SER A 2 44.03 39.82 23.86
CA SER A 2 42.86 39.86 22.95
C SER A 2 42.26 38.49 22.57
N ALA A 3 43.08 37.44 22.43
CA ALA A 3 42.61 36.12 21.96
C ALA A 3 41.64 35.41 22.93
N ALA A 4 41.80 35.60 24.24
CA ALA A 4 40.95 34.97 25.27
C ALA A 4 39.50 35.48 25.26
N VAL A 5 39.30 36.77 24.98
CA VAL A 5 37.97 37.41 24.91
C VAL A 5 37.19 36.92 23.68
N GLY A 6 37.88 36.72 22.55
CA GLY A 6 37.28 36.14 21.34
C GLY A 6 36.81 34.70 21.51
N GLY A 7 37.57 33.88 22.26
CA GLY A 7 37.20 32.50 22.59
C GLY A 7 35.94 32.41 23.45
N LEU A 8 35.86 33.21 24.52
CA LEU A 8 34.68 33.26 25.39
C LEU A 8 33.42 33.70 24.63
N ARG A 9 33.53 34.74 23.81
CA ARG A 9 32.41 35.23 22.98
C ARG A 9 31.88 34.15 22.04
N ARG A 10 32.77 33.34 21.46
CA ARG A 10 32.40 32.22 20.57
C ARG A 10 31.70 31.09 21.31
N LEU A 11 32.15 30.76 22.52
CA LEU A 11 31.50 29.75 23.38
C LEU A 11 30.09 30.18 23.80
N LEU A 12 29.93 31.44 24.24
CA LEU A 12 28.62 31.99 24.60
C LEU A 12 27.66 32.03 23.40
N ALA A 13 28.16 32.41 22.22
CA ALA A 13 27.36 32.39 21.00
C ALA A 13 26.93 30.97 20.61
N ALA A 14 27.82 29.98 20.74
CA ALA A 14 27.51 28.57 20.45
C ALA A 14 26.48 27.98 21.44
N ALA A 15 26.58 28.34 22.73
CA ALA A 15 25.61 27.94 23.73
C ALA A 15 24.22 28.55 23.48
N ALA A 16 24.17 29.83 23.10
CA ALA A 16 22.91 30.50 22.78
C ALA A 16 22.19 29.88 21.56
N THR A 17 22.94 29.55 20.49
CA THR A 17 22.35 28.90 19.31
C THR A 17 21.90 27.47 19.58
N ALA A 18 22.63 26.72 20.42
CA ALA A 18 22.23 25.40 20.87
C ALA A 18 20.93 25.46 21.69
N GLY A 19 20.85 26.35 22.69
CA GLY A 19 19.65 26.52 23.52
C GLY A 19 18.43 26.96 22.71
N ALA A 20 18.60 27.83 21.72
CA ALA A 20 17.51 28.20 20.81
C ALA A 20 17.02 27.01 19.97
N ALA A 21 17.93 26.16 19.49
CA ALA A 21 17.59 24.95 18.74
C ALA A 21 16.85 23.91 19.61
N GLU A 22 17.24 23.77 20.87
CA GLU A 22 16.58 22.94 21.88
C GLU A 22 15.17 23.44 22.20
N ALA A 23 15.01 24.74 22.47
CA ALA A 23 13.71 25.34 22.72
C ALA A 23 12.77 25.15 21.51
N ARG A 24 13.27 25.37 20.29
CA ARG A 24 12.52 25.11 19.05
C ARG A 24 12.11 23.63 18.94
N ALA A 25 13.02 22.71 19.25
CA ALA A 25 12.74 21.29 19.21
C ALA A 25 11.66 20.87 20.21
N ALA A 26 11.70 21.44 21.42
CA ALA A 26 10.69 21.20 22.45
C ALA A 26 9.31 21.74 22.05
N ILE A 27 9.24 22.94 21.48
CA ILE A 27 7.96 23.57 21.09
C ILE A 27 7.32 22.84 19.90
N PHE A 28 8.11 22.50 18.87
CA PHE A 28 7.58 21.99 17.59
C PHE A 28 7.77 20.47 17.40
N GLY A 29 8.25 19.76 18.41
CA GLY A 29 8.49 18.31 18.33
C GLY A 29 9.56 17.92 17.31
N HIS A 30 10.58 18.76 17.09
CA HIS A 30 11.70 18.38 16.22
C HIS A 30 12.68 17.47 16.97
N ALA A 31 13.04 16.34 16.36
CA ALA A 31 14.10 15.47 16.89
C ALA A 31 15.49 16.06 16.58
N LEU A 32 16.26 16.43 17.61
CA LEU A 32 17.66 16.85 17.49
C LEU A 32 18.59 15.63 17.39
N ASN A 33 19.64 15.74 16.57
CA ASN A 33 20.65 14.69 16.41
C ASN A 33 22.06 15.28 16.51
N PRO A 34 22.56 15.52 17.73
CA PRO A 34 23.88 16.13 17.94
C PRO A 34 25.03 15.24 17.44
N THR A 35 24.83 13.91 17.38
CA THR A 35 25.86 12.97 16.92
C THR A 35 25.93 12.82 15.40
N GLY A 36 24.94 13.31 14.66
CA GLY A 36 24.86 13.19 13.20
C GLY A 36 24.70 11.76 12.67
N LYS A 37 24.61 10.74 13.53
CA LYS A 37 24.46 9.34 13.14
C LYS A 37 23.09 9.09 12.52
N ARG A 38 22.98 8.09 11.65
CA ARG A 38 21.70 7.75 11.00
C ARG A 38 20.66 7.35 12.06
N ALA A 39 19.58 8.12 12.15
CA ALA A 39 18.42 7.83 12.99
C ALA A 39 17.24 7.31 12.15
N ALA A 40 16.30 6.61 12.78
CA ALA A 40 15.10 6.06 12.13
C ALA A 40 14.02 7.12 11.80
N THR A 41 14.26 8.41 12.08
CA THR A 41 13.32 9.52 11.87
C THR A 41 12.79 9.60 10.44
N LYS A 42 13.61 9.26 9.43
CA LYS A 42 13.17 9.22 8.02
C LYS A 42 12.14 8.12 7.76
N LEU A 43 12.25 6.97 8.43
CA LEU A 43 11.30 5.87 8.28
C LEU A 43 9.98 6.20 9.00
N LEU A 44 10.07 6.71 10.23
CA LEU A 44 8.92 7.06 11.05
C LEU A 44 8.11 8.25 10.49
N ARG A 45 8.75 9.16 9.73
CA ARG A 45 8.06 10.26 9.04
C ARG A 45 7.28 9.82 7.81
N LYS A 46 7.53 8.62 7.27
CA LYS A 46 6.75 8.12 6.14
C LYS A 46 5.36 7.76 6.64
N LYS A 47 4.34 8.31 5.97
CA LYS A 47 2.96 7.86 6.19
C LYS A 47 2.84 6.39 5.78
N MET A 48 2.12 5.60 6.55
CA MET A 48 1.80 4.23 6.17
C MET A 48 0.86 4.29 4.96
N VAL A 49 1.20 3.54 3.89
CA VAL A 49 0.45 3.52 2.63
C VAL A 49 -0.27 2.17 2.46
N GLY A 50 -0.22 1.28 3.47
CA GLY A 50 -0.73 -0.08 3.41
C GLY A 50 -2.20 -0.15 3.00
N ASP A 51 -3.05 0.63 3.64
CA ASP A 51 -4.50 0.64 3.36
C ASP A 51 -4.81 1.11 1.94
N GLN A 52 -4.11 2.16 1.47
CA GLN A 52 -4.27 2.68 0.12
C GLN A 52 -3.80 1.66 -0.93
N VAL A 53 -2.74 0.92 -0.65
CA VAL A 53 -2.26 -0.16 -1.52
C VAL A 53 -3.21 -1.36 -1.49
N ALA A 54 -3.76 -1.70 -0.34
CA ALA A 54 -4.71 -2.80 -0.19
C ALA A 54 -6.04 -2.52 -0.92
N GLN A 55 -6.49 -1.27 -0.91
CA GLN A 55 -7.69 -0.80 -1.59
C GLN A 55 -7.48 -0.48 -3.09
N TRP A 56 -6.52 -1.15 -3.73
CA TRP A 56 -6.20 -0.92 -5.14
C TRP A 56 -7.40 -1.15 -6.08
N TYR A 57 -8.20 -2.18 -5.81
CA TYR A 57 -9.42 -2.45 -6.56
C TYR A 57 -10.65 -1.97 -5.78
N PRO A 58 -11.54 -1.17 -6.41
CA PRO A 58 -12.76 -0.73 -5.77
C PRO A 58 -13.71 -1.90 -5.55
N TYR A 59 -14.61 -1.73 -4.58
CA TYR A 59 -15.64 -2.71 -4.28
C TYR A 59 -16.68 -2.79 -5.40
N ASP A 60 -17.05 -4.01 -5.79
CA ASP A 60 -18.06 -4.27 -6.82
C ASP A 60 -19.45 -4.40 -6.19
N ILE A 61 -20.21 -3.31 -6.25
CA ILE A 61 -21.56 -3.19 -5.66
C ILE A 61 -22.54 -4.21 -6.26
N LYS A 62 -22.30 -4.70 -7.48
CA LYS A 62 -23.18 -5.68 -8.13
C LYS A 62 -23.29 -7.00 -7.36
N ARG A 63 -22.30 -7.30 -6.52
CA ARG A 63 -22.28 -8.51 -5.70
C ARG A 63 -23.31 -8.49 -4.56
N ASP A 64 -23.74 -7.29 -4.15
CA ASP A 64 -24.67 -7.13 -3.03
C ASP A 64 -26.14 -7.10 -3.47
N ASP A 65 -26.41 -6.67 -4.71
CA ASP A 65 -27.78 -6.58 -5.24
C ASP A 65 -28.30 -7.98 -5.66
N PRO A 66 -29.27 -8.57 -4.93
CA PRO A 66 -29.78 -9.89 -5.24
C PRO A 66 -30.45 -9.96 -6.63
N LEU A 67 -31.01 -8.86 -7.12
CA LEU A 67 -31.68 -8.81 -8.42
C LEU A 67 -30.68 -8.84 -9.57
N VAL A 68 -29.56 -8.11 -9.43
CA VAL A 68 -28.48 -8.10 -10.44
C VAL A 68 -27.81 -9.48 -10.49
N MET A 69 -27.47 -10.05 -9.33
CA MET A 69 -26.87 -11.39 -9.24
C MET A 69 -27.77 -12.47 -9.85
N ALA A 70 -29.06 -12.45 -9.52
CA ALA A 70 -30.03 -13.42 -10.06
C ALA A 70 -30.20 -13.27 -11.57
N ARG A 71 -30.18 -12.04 -12.10
CA ARG A 71 -30.29 -11.79 -13.55
C ARG A 71 -29.08 -12.32 -14.30
N GLU A 72 -27.87 -11.99 -13.85
CA GLU A 72 -26.63 -12.44 -14.49
C GLU A 72 -26.52 -13.97 -14.49
N GLU A 73 -26.89 -14.61 -13.38
CA GLU A 73 -26.90 -16.07 -13.28
C GLU A 73 -27.95 -16.71 -14.20
N LYS A 74 -29.15 -16.12 -14.30
CA LYS A 74 -30.21 -16.59 -15.20
C LYS A 74 -29.77 -16.53 -16.67
N GLU A 75 -29.12 -15.44 -17.07
CA GLU A 75 -28.57 -15.28 -18.42
C GLU A 75 -27.46 -16.29 -18.70
N ARG A 76 -26.56 -16.53 -17.73
CA ARG A 76 -25.51 -17.54 -17.81
C ARG A 76 -26.10 -18.93 -18.04
N LEU A 77 -27.12 -19.31 -17.27
CA LEU A 77 -27.78 -20.61 -17.38
C LEU A 77 -28.52 -20.77 -18.71
N SER A 78 -29.26 -19.75 -19.15
CA SER A 78 -29.97 -19.76 -20.44
C SER A 78 -29.02 -19.95 -21.63
N LYS A 79 -27.89 -19.22 -21.65
CA LYS A 79 -26.85 -19.38 -22.67
C LYS A 79 -26.25 -20.78 -22.67
N LEU A 80 -25.96 -21.31 -21.49
CA LEU A 80 -25.40 -22.65 -21.31
C LEU A 80 -26.36 -23.73 -21.81
N GLU A 81 -27.65 -23.60 -21.50
CA GLU A 81 -28.69 -24.50 -22.00
C GLU A 81 -28.78 -24.47 -23.53
N MET A 82 -28.81 -23.29 -24.14
CA MET A 82 -28.81 -23.14 -25.59
C MET A 82 -27.59 -23.81 -26.25
N LEU A 83 -26.40 -23.67 -25.66
CA LEU A 83 -25.18 -24.33 -26.15
C LEU A 83 -25.26 -25.86 -26.01
N LYS A 84 -25.80 -26.37 -24.91
CA LYS A 84 -26.03 -27.81 -24.69
C LYS A 84 -26.98 -28.38 -25.74
N ARG A 85 -28.11 -27.70 -26.02
CA ARG A 85 -29.07 -28.11 -27.04
C ARG A 85 -28.45 -28.22 -28.44
N ARG A 86 -27.46 -27.38 -28.74
CA ARG A 86 -26.71 -27.40 -30.01
C ARG A 86 -25.52 -28.37 -30.02
N GLY A 87 -25.26 -29.11 -28.95
CA GLY A 87 -24.07 -29.97 -28.81
C GLY A 87 -22.75 -29.18 -28.71
N LYS A 88 -22.80 -27.87 -28.50
CA LYS A 88 -21.64 -26.96 -28.36
C LYS A 88 -21.36 -26.60 -26.90
N GLY A 89 -21.94 -27.35 -25.96
CA GLY A 89 -21.66 -27.20 -24.54
C GLY A 89 -20.21 -27.58 -24.21
N PRO A 90 -19.63 -27.02 -23.13
CA PRO A 90 -18.31 -27.42 -22.68
C PRO A 90 -18.32 -28.92 -22.31
N PRO A 91 -17.29 -29.69 -22.68
CA PRO A 91 -17.18 -31.10 -22.31
C PRO A 91 -16.98 -31.24 -20.79
N LYS A 92 -17.26 -32.43 -20.26
CA LYS A 92 -16.99 -32.73 -18.85
C LYS A 92 -15.50 -32.55 -18.56
N LYS A 93 -15.17 -31.93 -17.42
CA LYS A 93 -13.78 -31.72 -16.97
C LYS A 93 -13.02 -33.05 -17.03
N GLY A 94 -11.84 -33.04 -17.65
CA GLY A 94 -11.01 -34.24 -17.84
C GLY A 94 -11.39 -35.11 -19.05
N GLN A 95 -12.52 -34.87 -19.71
CA GLN A 95 -12.99 -35.59 -20.90
C GLN A 95 -12.91 -34.71 -22.16
N GLY A 96 -11.91 -33.83 -22.21
CA GLY A 96 -11.66 -33.02 -23.40
C GLY A 96 -11.29 -33.89 -24.61
N ARG A 97 -11.41 -33.35 -25.82
CA ARG A 97 -11.09 -34.07 -27.06
C ARG A 97 -9.70 -34.73 -27.07
N ARG A 98 -8.73 -34.15 -26.36
CA ARG A 98 -7.35 -34.66 -26.23
C ARG A 98 -7.15 -35.73 -25.14
N ALA A 99 -8.13 -35.91 -24.25
CA ALA A 99 -8.06 -36.90 -23.16
C ALA A 99 -8.44 -38.32 -23.62
N VAL A 100 -9.00 -38.46 -24.83
CA VAL A 100 -9.26 -39.77 -25.42
C VAL A 100 -7.90 -40.37 -25.84
N LYS A 101 -7.44 -41.42 -25.14
CA LYS A 101 -6.34 -42.26 -25.63
C LYS A 101 -6.80 -42.84 -26.97
N ARG A 102 -6.21 -42.38 -28.08
CA ARG A 102 -6.34 -43.10 -29.36
C ARG A 102 -5.66 -44.46 -29.17
N SER A 103 -6.42 -45.54 -29.23
CA SER A 103 -5.82 -46.87 -29.47
C SER A 103 -5.12 -46.82 -30.82
N LYS A 104 -3.88 -47.28 -30.86
CA LYS A 104 -3.10 -47.42 -32.09
C LYS A 104 -3.68 -48.54 -32.96
#